data_AF-A0AA35LHT7-F1
#
_entry.id   AF-A0AA35LHT7-F1
#
_cell.length_a   1.000
_cell.length_b   1.000
_cell.length_c   1.000
_cell.angle_alpha   90.00
_cell.angle_beta   90.00
_cell.angle_gamma   90.00
#
_symmetry.space_group_name_H-M   'P 1'
#
loop_
_entity.id
_entity.type
_entity.pdbx_description
1 polymer ?
#
loop_
_entity_poly.entity_id
_entity_poly.type
_entity_poly.pdbx_seq_one_letter_code
_entity_poly.pdbx_strand_id
1 'polypeptide(L)'
;MNSVSPTSVQYLSQDELRHSDGRQLFNPRSSSQGGNYPGLFPGGGAARSQHSEPDEVDKIKSKLFSVWNNVKYGWTVKTKTNFSKLSPVYLFGHIYRFEREEDVECFQKDFASRIWLTYRREFQQLEGTMWTTDCGWGCMLRSGQMLLAQGLVVHFLGRDWTWSDALYTPSLAEMEPMKATPLPCPSTANLHQVPPIPTDRSRGPWELQAPRRACSPDELEKERYHRKIISWFADRPQAPFGIHRLVELGHSSGKKAGDWYGPSIVAHIIRKAVDCCSEAGNLAVYVSQDCTVYKDDVANLANRSKDRTAWDPGAEWKAVIILVPMRLGGETFNPAYVDCVKVTWE
;
A
#
# COMPACT_ATOMS: atom_id res chain seq x y z
N MET A 1 7.89 -3.80 16.97
CA MET A 1 7.24 -3.27 15.76
C MET A 1 8.25 -3.39 14.65
N ASN A 2 8.00 -4.31 13.71
CA ASN A 2 8.95 -4.61 12.64
C ASN A 2 8.66 -3.68 11.46
N SER A 3 9.58 -2.77 11.17
CA SER A 3 9.65 -2.11 9.87
C SER A 3 10.01 -3.17 8.84
N VAL A 4 9.07 -3.55 7.97
CA VAL A 4 9.36 -4.47 6.87
C VAL A 4 9.87 -3.64 5.69
N SER A 5 11.13 -3.20 5.77
CA SER A 5 11.89 -2.78 4.59
C SER A 5 12.88 -3.89 4.25
N PRO A 6 12.91 -4.39 3.00
CA PRO A 6 13.86 -5.42 2.61
C PRO A 6 15.27 -4.83 2.65
N THR A 7 16.13 -5.42 3.47
CA THR A 7 17.58 -5.24 3.44
C THR A 7 18.07 -5.55 2.02
N SER A 8 18.78 -4.59 1.44
CA SER A 8 19.53 -4.72 0.19
C SER A 8 20.59 -5.82 0.35
N VAL A 9 20.37 -6.98 -0.26
CA VAL A 9 21.42 -7.99 -0.44
C VAL A 9 21.87 -7.95 -1.90
N GLN A 10 23.15 -7.69 -2.03
CA GLN A 10 24.00 -7.59 -3.21
C GLN A 10 23.63 -8.64 -4.29
N TYR A 11 23.42 -8.16 -5.51
CA TYR A 11 23.58 -8.99 -6.70
C TYR A 11 25.06 -9.33 -6.82
N LEU A 12 25.46 -10.53 -6.39
CA LEU A 12 26.66 -11.14 -6.94
C LEU A 12 26.31 -11.53 -8.38
N SER A 13 26.81 -10.72 -9.32
CA SER A 13 26.97 -11.10 -10.71
C SER A 13 27.75 -12.42 -10.73
N GLN A 14 27.11 -13.49 -11.17
CA GLN A 14 27.77 -14.75 -11.47
C GLN A 14 28.40 -14.64 -12.86
N ASP A 15 29.34 -13.71 -13.00
CA ASP A 15 30.22 -13.52 -14.14
C ASP A 15 31.33 -12.57 -13.67
N GLU A 16 32.36 -13.13 -13.03
CA GLU A 16 33.77 -12.74 -13.21
C GLU A 16 34.69 -13.50 -12.22
N LEU A 17 35.81 -13.97 -12.76
CA LEU A 17 36.99 -14.56 -12.12
C LEU A 17 36.92 -16.05 -11.69
N ARG A 18 37.26 -16.93 -12.63
CA ARG A 18 38.60 -17.55 -12.66
C ARG A 18 39.01 -17.96 -14.09
N HIS A 19 39.87 -17.15 -14.68
CA HIS A 19 40.78 -17.53 -15.76
C HIS A 19 42.09 -18.03 -15.15
N SER A 20 42.51 -19.24 -15.56
CA SER A 20 43.88 -19.82 -15.62
C SER A 20 43.68 -21.34 -15.54
N ASP A 21 44.02 -22.21 -16.50
CA ASP A 21 45.07 -22.24 -17.51
C ASP A 21 44.71 -23.30 -18.59
N GLY A 22 45.32 -23.20 -19.78
CA GLY A 22 45.70 -24.41 -20.53
C GLY A 22 45.14 -24.64 -21.95
N ARG A 23 45.79 -24.01 -22.94
CA ARG A 23 46.22 -24.53 -24.26
C ARG A 23 45.27 -25.45 -25.09
N GLN A 24 44.89 -24.97 -26.29
CA GLN A 24 45.21 -25.49 -27.64
C GLN A 24 44.14 -24.98 -28.65
N LEU A 25 44.49 -24.03 -29.51
CA LEU A 25 44.79 -24.23 -30.95
C LEU A 25 43.59 -24.73 -31.79
N PHE A 26 43.02 -23.82 -32.59
CA PHE A 26 42.76 -23.90 -34.04
C PHE A 26 41.49 -23.14 -34.45
N ASN A 27 41.69 -22.15 -35.32
CA ASN A 27 40.70 -21.61 -36.24
C ASN A 27 40.95 -22.29 -37.60
N PRO A 28 39.93 -22.57 -38.43
CA PRO A 28 39.83 -21.71 -39.62
C PRO A 28 38.41 -21.43 -40.14
N ARG A 29 38.36 -20.34 -40.89
CA ARG A 29 37.29 -19.85 -41.80
C ARG A 29 36.87 -20.85 -42.88
N SER A 30 35.61 -20.74 -43.34
CA SER A 30 35.11 -20.74 -44.75
C SER A 30 33.62 -21.15 -44.75
N SER A 31 32.64 -20.29 -45.10
CA SER A 31 32.15 -19.82 -46.41
C SER A 31 31.31 -20.81 -47.25
N SER A 32 30.21 -20.28 -47.81
CA SER A 32 29.37 -20.71 -48.97
C SER A 32 28.16 -21.65 -48.70
N GLN A 33 26.92 -21.15 -48.94
CA GLN A 33 26.02 -21.41 -50.12
C GLN A 33 25.15 -22.68 -49.93
N GLY A 34 23.86 -22.78 -50.29
CA GLY A 34 22.86 -21.98 -50.99
C GLY A 34 21.57 -22.83 -51.27
N GLY A 35 20.49 -22.20 -51.77
CA GLY A 35 19.32 -22.82 -52.48
C GLY A 35 18.01 -22.94 -51.67
N ASN A 36 16.91 -22.17 -51.91
CA ASN A 36 15.86 -22.19 -52.98
C ASN A 36 15.17 -23.58 -53.16
N TYR A 37 13.85 -23.82 -53.28
CA TYR A 37 12.54 -23.11 -53.29
C TYR A 37 11.43 -24.25 -53.31
N PRO A 38 10.13 -24.07 -53.69
CA PRO A 38 8.94 -23.79 -52.87
C PRO A 38 7.80 -24.86 -52.96
N GLY A 39 6.65 -24.64 -52.31
CA GLY A 39 5.41 -25.40 -52.55
C GLY A 39 4.15 -24.71 -51.99
N LEU A 40 3.15 -24.47 -52.84
CA LEU A 40 1.89 -23.74 -52.60
C LEU A 40 0.76 -24.58 -51.93
N PHE A 41 -0.03 -23.89 -51.07
CA PHE A 41 -1.49 -23.89 -50.71
C PHE A 41 -2.50 -24.87 -51.37
N PRO A 42 -3.77 -25.09 -50.85
CA PRO A 42 -4.65 -24.15 -50.10
C PRO A 42 -5.67 -24.70 -49.05
N GLY A 43 -6.37 -23.80 -48.33
CA GLY A 43 -7.80 -23.97 -47.99
C GLY A 43 -8.27 -23.91 -46.51
N GLY A 44 -8.86 -22.77 -46.11
CA GLY A 44 -10.12 -22.60 -45.36
C GLY A 44 -10.38 -23.29 -44.00
N GLY A 45 -10.55 -22.49 -42.93
CA GLY A 45 -11.22 -22.92 -41.69
C GLY A 45 -11.36 -21.79 -40.66
N ALA A 46 -12.60 -21.44 -40.30
CA ALA A 46 -12.96 -20.39 -39.35
C ALA A 46 -12.81 -20.82 -37.88
N ALA A 47 -12.66 -19.81 -37.01
CA ALA A 47 -12.98 -19.77 -35.57
C ALA A 47 -12.17 -20.64 -34.58
N ARG A 48 -11.29 -19.98 -33.81
CA ARG A 48 -11.30 -20.03 -32.34
C ARG A 48 -10.34 -19.00 -31.73
N SER A 49 -10.90 -18.03 -31.02
CA SER A 49 -10.18 -17.22 -30.04
C SER A 49 -9.60 -18.16 -28.97
N GLN A 50 -8.31 -18.43 -29.04
CA GLN A 50 -7.61 -19.11 -27.95
C GLN A 50 -7.43 -18.12 -26.82
N HIS A 51 -8.34 -18.19 -25.84
CA HIS A 51 -8.00 -17.80 -24.48
C HIS A 51 -6.89 -18.76 -24.04
N SER A 52 -5.64 -18.31 -24.07
CA SER A 52 -4.52 -19.06 -23.51
C SER A 52 -4.75 -19.16 -22.01
N GLU A 53 -5.16 -20.34 -21.54
CA GLU A 53 -5.12 -20.66 -20.12
C GLU A 53 -3.69 -20.43 -19.61
N PRO A 54 -3.50 -19.78 -18.46
CA PRO A 54 -2.16 -19.60 -17.92
C PRO A 54 -1.54 -20.97 -17.66
N ASP A 55 -0.36 -21.15 -18.25
CA ASP A 55 0.45 -22.37 -18.26
C ASP A 55 0.54 -22.93 -16.83
N GLU A 56 0.43 -24.25 -16.67
CA GLU A 56 0.46 -24.87 -15.32
C GLU A 56 1.72 -24.45 -14.56
N VAL A 57 2.80 -24.20 -15.30
CA VAL A 57 4.08 -23.69 -14.80
C VAL A 57 3.93 -22.32 -14.14
N ASP A 58 3.10 -21.43 -14.65
CA ASP A 58 2.88 -20.08 -14.09
C ASP A 58 1.94 -20.11 -12.88
N LYS A 59 0.96 -21.03 -12.85
CA LYS A 59 0.17 -21.32 -11.64
C LYS A 59 1.05 -21.92 -10.54
N ILE A 60 2.00 -22.78 -10.89
CA ILE A 60 2.95 -23.37 -9.95
C ILE A 60 3.94 -22.32 -9.45
N LYS A 61 4.49 -21.47 -10.33
CA LYS A 61 5.36 -20.34 -9.95
C LYS A 61 4.64 -19.36 -9.03
N SER A 62 3.41 -18.95 -9.34
CA SER A 62 2.66 -18.02 -8.48
C SER A 62 2.35 -18.63 -7.10
N LYS A 63 2.04 -19.93 -7.04
CA LYS A 63 1.90 -20.67 -5.76
C LYS A 63 3.22 -20.76 -5.00
N LEU A 64 4.33 -21.10 -5.66
CA LEU A 64 5.66 -21.16 -5.06
C LEU A 64 6.13 -19.80 -4.56
N PHE A 65 5.96 -18.73 -5.35
CA PHE A 65 6.25 -17.37 -4.93
C PHE A 65 5.34 -16.93 -3.79
N SER A 66 4.07 -17.36 -3.76
CA SER A 66 3.18 -17.08 -2.65
C SER A 66 3.61 -17.77 -1.36
N VAL A 67 4.03 -19.04 -1.44
CA VAL A 67 4.59 -19.79 -0.30
C VAL A 67 5.90 -19.17 0.17
N TRP A 68 6.79 -18.83 -0.77
CA TRP A 68 8.05 -18.16 -0.48
C TRP A 68 7.84 -16.79 0.17
N ASN A 69 6.87 -16.01 -0.33
CA ASN A 69 6.51 -14.72 0.25
C ASN A 69 5.87 -14.90 1.63
N ASN A 70 5.06 -15.93 1.86
CA ASN A 70 4.55 -16.26 3.20
C ASN A 70 5.68 -16.66 4.16
N VAL A 71 6.72 -17.37 3.70
CA VAL A 71 7.88 -17.71 4.53
C VAL A 71 8.73 -16.46 4.80
N LYS A 72 8.99 -15.66 3.76
CA LYS A 72 9.85 -14.46 3.82
C LYS A 72 9.24 -13.31 4.61
N TYR A 73 7.92 -13.11 4.50
CA TYR A 73 7.21 -11.98 5.12
C TYR A 73 6.23 -12.38 6.22
N GLY A 74 5.83 -13.65 6.30
CA GLY A 74 4.87 -14.16 7.31
C GLY A 74 5.52 -14.71 8.58
N TRP A 75 6.85 -14.86 8.63
CA TRP A 75 7.55 -15.15 9.88
C TRP A 75 7.69 -13.87 10.72
N THR A 76 6.63 -13.54 11.45
CA THR A 76 6.67 -12.45 12.45
C THR A 76 7.52 -12.92 13.63
N VAL A 77 8.84 -12.67 13.58
CA VAL A 77 9.66 -12.69 14.79
C VAL A 77 9.01 -11.70 15.75
N LYS A 78 8.51 -12.19 16.90
CA LYS A 78 7.95 -11.36 17.98
C LYS A 78 9.08 -10.60 18.66
N THR A 79 9.67 -9.64 17.94
CA THR A 79 10.59 -8.66 18.51
C THR A 79 9.73 -7.73 19.37
N LYS A 80 9.75 -7.96 20.69
CA LYS A 80 9.22 -6.98 21.66
C LYS A 80 9.99 -5.68 21.43
N THR A 81 9.34 -4.68 20.85
CA THR A 81 9.92 -3.34 20.76
C THR A 81 10.10 -2.80 22.17
N ASN A 82 11.34 -2.51 22.55
CA ASN A 82 11.65 -1.90 23.83
C ASN A 82 11.81 -0.40 23.60
N PHE A 83 10.93 0.40 24.22
CA PHE A 83 11.09 1.85 24.23
C PHE A 83 11.89 2.24 25.46
N SER A 84 12.89 3.09 25.27
CA SER A 84 13.60 3.73 26.37
C SER A 84 12.60 4.57 27.17
N LYS A 85 12.50 4.34 28.47
CA LYS A 85 11.70 5.20 29.36
C LYS A 85 12.30 6.61 29.51
N LEU A 86 13.56 6.79 29.12
CA LEU A 86 14.31 8.03 29.30
C LEU A 86 14.34 8.90 28.04
N SER A 87 13.87 8.38 26.91
CA SER A 87 13.96 9.06 25.61
C SER A 87 12.56 9.35 25.08
N PRO A 88 12.29 10.58 24.62
CA PRO A 88 11.00 10.89 24.01
C PRO A 88 10.79 10.08 22.73
N VAL A 89 9.54 9.71 22.47
CA VAL A 89 9.10 9.09 21.22
C VAL A 89 8.39 10.14 20.38
N TYR A 90 8.83 10.29 19.13
CA TYR A 90 8.24 11.24 18.20
C TYR A 90 7.33 10.52 17.21
N LEU A 91 6.14 11.06 16.99
CA LEU A 91 5.19 10.55 16.01
C LEU A 91 4.55 11.75 15.31
N PHE A 92 4.90 12.00 14.05
CA PHE A 92 4.33 13.05 13.20
C PHE A 92 4.18 14.42 13.93
N GLY A 93 5.23 14.92 14.57
CA GLY A 93 5.22 16.21 15.28
C GLY A 93 4.67 16.20 16.72
N HIS A 94 4.26 15.03 17.24
CA HIS A 94 3.96 14.86 18.66
C HIS A 94 5.09 14.19 19.39
N ILE A 95 5.30 14.62 20.63
CA ILE A 95 6.34 14.14 21.53
C ILE A 95 5.68 13.41 22.69
N TYR A 96 5.99 12.12 22.85
CA TYR A 96 5.51 11.29 23.95
C TYR A 96 6.65 10.99 24.91
N ARG A 97 6.46 11.31 26.19
CA ARG A 97 7.37 10.94 27.28
C ARG A 97 6.65 9.90 28.13
N PHE A 98 7.20 8.70 28.23
CA PHE A 98 6.57 7.59 28.96
C PHE A 98 6.86 7.66 30.45
N GLU A 99 6.40 8.75 31.08
CA GLU A 99 6.52 8.98 32.53
C GLU A 99 5.41 8.25 33.28
N ARG A 100 4.20 8.22 32.70
CA ARG A 100 2.98 7.64 33.25
C ARG A 100 2.40 6.61 32.28
N GLU A 101 1.55 5.71 32.79
CA GLU A 101 0.89 4.69 31.97
C GLU A 101 -0.06 5.31 30.93
N GLU A 102 -0.74 6.40 31.29
CA GLU A 102 -1.58 7.19 30.38
C GLU A 102 -0.82 7.75 29.17
N ASP A 103 0.47 8.07 29.32
CA ASP A 103 1.29 8.55 28.19
C ASP A 103 1.50 7.45 27.14
N VAL A 104 1.62 6.21 27.61
CA VAL A 104 1.75 5.02 26.76
C VAL A 104 0.43 4.73 26.05
N GLU A 105 -0.70 4.83 26.75
CA GLU A 105 -2.03 4.67 26.15
C GLU A 105 -2.32 5.76 25.11
N CYS A 106 -1.97 7.02 25.40
CA CYS A 106 -2.08 8.12 24.46
C CYS A 106 -1.27 7.86 23.18
N PHE A 107 -0.01 7.41 23.34
CA PHE A 107 0.82 7.02 22.20
C PHE A 107 0.22 5.84 21.41
N GLN A 108 -0.20 4.78 22.10
CA GLN A 108 -0.79 3.60 21.46
C GLN A 108 -2.06 3.97 20.68
N LYS A 109 -2.91 4.83 21.26
CA LYS A 109 -4.11 5.31 20.61
C LYS A 109 -3.79 6.13 19.38
N ASP A 110 -2.85 7.08 19.46
CA ASP A 110 -2.44 7.87 18.30
C ASP A 110 -1.83 7.01 17.19
N PHE A 111 -0.93 6.09 17.55
CA PHE A 111 -0.31 5.15 16.63
C PHE A 111 -1.32 4.25 15.94
N ALA A 112 -2.24 3.64 16.70
CA ALA A 112 -3.27 2.74 16.17
C ALA A 112 -4.36 3.48 15.37
N SER A 113 -4.45 4.81 15.50
CA SER A 113 -5.33 5.64 14.69
C SER A 113 -4.78 5.92 13.29
N ARG A 114 -3.51 5.61 13.02
CA ARG A 114 -2.91 5.84 11.70
C ARG A 114 -3.39 4.77 10.71
N ILE A 115 -3.76 5.20 9.51
CA ILE A 115 -4.25 4.30 8.46
C ILE A 115 -3.11 3.42 7.97
N TRP A 116 -3.22 2.11 8.25
CA TRP A 116 -2.24 1.11 7.85
C TRP A 116 -2.70 0.36 6.59
N LEU A 117 -1.90 0.45 5.52
CA LEU A 117 -2.18 -0.19 4.25
C LEU A 117 -1.10 -1.22 3.94
N THR A 118 -1.52 -2.46 3.76
CA THR A 118 -0.67 -3.63 3.58
C THR A 118 -0.85 -4.25 2.21
N TYR A 119 -0.04 -5.26 1.90
CA TYR A 119 -0.28 -6.09 0.74
C TYR A 119 -1.65 -6.73 0.78
N ARG A 120 -2.28 -6.82 -0.39
CA ARG A 120 -3.60 -7.42 -0.58
C ARG A 120 -3.55 -8.45 -1.70
N ARG A 121 -4.55 -9.33 -1.67
CA ARG A 121 -4.75 -10.42 -2.62
C ARG A 121 -6.23 -10.43 -2.98
N GLU A 122 -6.54 -11.07 -4.08
CA GLU A 122 -7.92 -11.31 -4.53
C GLU A 122 -8.69 -10.01 -4.79
N PHE A 123 -7.99 -8.91 -5.06
CA PHE A 123 -8.60 -7.72 -5.64
C PHE A 123 -8.83 -7.92 -7.14
N GLN A 124 -9.66 -7.07 -7.74
CA GLN A 124 -9.94 -7.12 -9.18
C GLN A 124 -8.64 -7.07 -9.99
N GLN A 125 -8.55 -7.88 -11.05
CA GLN A 125 -7.36 -7.94 -11.91
C GLN A 125 -6.88 -6.55 -12.38
N LEU A 126 -5.59 -6.27 -12.24
CA LEU A 126 -4.96 -5.04 -12.73
C LEU A 126 -4.95 -5.05 -14.27
N GLU A 127 -5.38 -3.94 -14.87
CA GLU A 127 -5.53 -3.78 -16.31
C GLU A 127 -4.25 -4.17 -17.06
N GLY A 128 -4.42 -4.94 -18.15
CA GLY A 128 -3.31 -5.41 -18.98
C GLY A 128 -2.42 -6.49 -18.35
N THR A 129 -2.77 -7.03 -17.18
CA THR A 129 -1.96 -8.05 -16.47
C THR A 129 -2.82 -9.15 -15.87
N MET A 130 -2.22 -10.23 -15.35
CA MET A 130 -2.90 -11.28 -14.58
C MET A 130 -2.86 -11.06 -13.06
N TRP A 131 -2.40 -9.88 -12.60
CA TRP A 131 -2.18 -9.63 -11.17
C TRP A 131 -3.47 -9.30 -10.44
N THR A 132 -3.80 -10.11 -9.44
CA THR A 132 -4.85 -9.87 -8.43
C THR A 132 -4.26 -9.64 -7.04
N THR A 133 -2.94 -9.39 -6.98
CA THR A 133 -2.20 -9.15 -5.75
C THR A 133 -1.02 -8.21 -5.97
N ASP A 134 -0.72 -7.40 -4.96
CA ASP A 134 0.48 -6.57 -4.90
C ASP A 134 1.60 -7.16 -4.01
N CYS A 135 1.39 -8.39 -3.50
CA CYS A 135 2.37 -9.10 -2.70
C CYS A 135 3.69 -9.27 -3.46
N GLY A 136 4.77 -8.74 -2.88
CA GLY A 136 6.13 -8.89 -3.39
C GLY A 136 6.61 -7.74 -4.29
N TRP A 137 5.75 -6.79 -4.65
CA TRP A 137 6.14 -5.65 -5.50
C TRP A 137 5.50 -4.31 -5.11
N GLY A 138 4.33 -4.32 -4.45
CA GLY A 138 3.56 -3.11 -4.15
C GLY A 138 4.00 -2.29 -2.93
N CYS A 139 5.08 -2.64 -2.22
CA CYS A 139 5.38 -2.06 -0.91
C CYS A 139 5.55 -0.53 -0.93
N MET A 140 6.20 0.01 -1.96
CA MET A 140 6.39 1.46 -2.07
C MET A 140 5.07 2.18 -2.40
N LEU A 141 4.18 1.55 -3.17
CA LEU A 141 2.85 2.08 -3.43
C LEU A 141 2.03 2.11 -2.14
N ARG A 142 2.03 1.03 -1.33
CA ARG A 142 1.38 1.00 -0.01
C ARG A 142 1.95 2.06 0.94
N SER A 143 3.27 2.24 0.94
CA SER A 143 3.93 3.28 1.74
C SER A 143 3.49 4.68 1.30
N GLY A 144 3.41 4.93 0.00
CA GLY A 144 2.87 6.17 -0.55
C GLY A 144 1.40 6.39 -0.22
N GLN A 145 0.57 5.35 -0.26
CA GLN A 145 -0.81 5.43 0.18
C GLN A 145 -0.92 5.82 1.65
N MET A 146 -0.13 5.22 2.55
CA MET A 146 -0.12 5.59 3.98
C MET A 146 0.32 7.03 4.20
N LEU A 147 1.31 7.50 3.45
CA LEU A 147 1.77 8.90 3.50
C LEU A 147 0.65 9.87 3.09
N LEU A 148 -0.03 9.59 1.96
CA LEU A 148 -1.16 10.39 1.50
C LEU A 148 -2.35 10.31 2.49
N ALA A 149 -2.66 9.11 3.00
CA ALA A 149 -3.73 8.89 3.96
C ALA A 149 -3.51 9.72 5.23
N GLN A 150 -2.29 9.78 5.75
CA GLN A 150 -1.96 10.64 6.89
C GLN A 150 -2.14 12.12 6.55
N GLY A 151 -1.73 12.56 5.35
CA GLY A 151 -1.98 13.94 4.89
C GLY A 151 -3.47 14.28 4.82
N LEU A 152 -4.31 13.36 4.33
CA LEU A 152 -5.77 13.52 4.29
C LEU A 152 -6.39 13.54 5.69
N VAL A 153 -5.93 12.67 6.59
CA VAL A 153 -6.37 12.68 8.00
C VAL A 153 -6.05 14.03 8.64
N VAL A 154 -4.83 14.54 8.48
CA VAL A 154 -4.47 15.87 9.01
C VAL A 154 -5.33 16.97 8.38
N HIS A 155 -5.57 16.92 7.07
CA HIS A 155 -6.36 17.93 6.36
C HIS A 155 -7.83 17.97 6.79
N PHE A 156 -8.49 16.81 6.89
CA PHE A 156 -9.93 16.74 7.14
C PHE A 156 -10.31 16.56 8.61
N LEU A 157 -9.46 15.94 9.42
CA LEU A 157 -9.75 15.58 10.81
C LEU A 157 -8.87 16.33 11.83
N GLY A 158 -7.72 16.86 11.37
CA GLY A 158 -6.71 17.48 12.23
C GLY A 158 -5.67 16.46 12.74
N ARG A 159 -4.50 16.96 13.13
CA ARG A 159 -3.41 16.11 13.64
C ARG A 159 -3.77 15.40 14.95
N ASP A 160 -4.47 16.08 15.85
CA ASP A 160 -4.84 15.57 17.18
C ASP A 160 -5.97 14.53 17.15
N TRP A 161 -6.60 14.33 15.98
CA TRP A 161 -7.67 13.35 15.86
C TRP A 161 -7.15 11.93 16.05
N THR A 162 -7.88 11.17 16.87
CA THR A 162 -7.65 9.75 17.14
C THR A 162 -8.94 8.96 16.93
N TRP A 163 -8.82 7.76 16.36
CA TRP A 163 -9.96 6.88 16.14
C TRP A 163 -10.41 6.27 17.47
N SER A 164 -11.70 6.42 17.79
CA SER A 164 -12.26 5.98 19.07
C SER A 164 -12.10 4.48 19.32
N ASP A 165 -12.12 3.68 18.27
CA ASP A 165 -12.04 2.22 18.33
C ASP A 165 -10.60 1.68 18.19
N ALA A 166 -9.60 2.56 18.13
CA ALA A 166 -8.19 2.19 17.88
C ALA A 166 -7.64 1.19 18.90
N LEU A 167 -8.04 1.29 20.18
CA LEU A 167 -7.62 0.38 21.26
C LEU A 167 -8.59 -0.78 21.49
N TYR A 168 -9.81 -0.70 20.95
CA TYR A 168 -10.82 -1.75 21.06
C TYR A 168 -10.65 -2.85 20.02
N THR A 169 -9.72 -2.70 19.07
CA THR A 169 -9.34 -3.78 18.17
C THR A 169 -8.63 -4.84 19.02
N PRO A 170 -9.30 -5.93 19.43
CA PRO A 170 -8.66 -6.95 20.21
C PRO A 170 -7.72 -7.64 19.24
N SER A 171 -6.42 -7.44 19.45
CA SER A 171 -5.40 -8.31 18.91
C SER A 171 -5.14 -8.26 17.39
N LEU A 172 -4.19 -7.42 16.99
CA LEU A 172 -3.28 -7.73 15.87
C LEU A 172 -2.41 -8.98 16.13
N ALA A 173 -2.63 -9.71 17.23
CA ALA A 173 -1.87 -10.89 17.66
C ALA A 173 -2.69 -12.21 17.71
N GLU A 174 -3.99 -12.20 17.40
CA GLU A 174 -4.90 -13.35 17.55
C GLU A 174 -5.89 -13.39 16.36
N MET A 175 -5.37 -13.39 15.14
CA MET A 175 -6.08 -14.02 14.02
C MET A 175 -5.58 -15.46 13.92
N GLU A 176 -6.12 -16.34 14.76
CA GLU A 176 -6.01 -17.78 14.52
C GLU A 176 -6.81 -18.11 13.25
N PRO A 177 -6.24 -18.88 12.30
CA PRO A 177 -6.99 -19.32 11.12
C PRO A 177 -8.11 -20.25 11.57
N MET A 178 -9.34 -19.96 11.15
CA MET A 178 -10.48 -20.87 11.32
C MET A 178 -10.06 -22.27 10.85
N LYS A 179 -9.96 -23.21 11.78
CA LYS A 179 -9.87 -24.63 11.44
C LYS A 179 -11.13 -24.99 10.66
N ALA A 180 -10.94 -25.45 9.43
CA ALA A 180 -12.01 -26.04 8.63
C ALA A 180 -12.51 -27.30 9.35
N THR A 181 -13.67 -27.21 9.99
CA THR A 181 -14.38 -28.38 10.50
C THR A 181 -15.10 -29.04 9.32
N PRO A 182 -14.90 -30.34 9.03
CA PRO A 182 -15.65 -31.03 7.99
C PRO A 182 -17.13 -31.09 8.38
N LEU A 183 -18.02 -30.71 7.46
CA LEU A 183 -19.46 -30.85 7.62
C LEU A 183 -19.83 -32.35 7.71
N PRO A 184 -20.62 -32.78 8.71
CA PRO A 184 -21.26 -34.09 8.67
C PRO A 184 -22.50 -34.03 7.79
N CYS A 185 -22.58 -34.90 6.78
CA CYS A 185 -23.82 -35.17 6.06
C CYS A 185 -24.86 -35.81 7.02
N PRO A 186 -26.14 -35.44 6.95
CA PRO A 186 -27.20 -36.27 7.52
C PRO A 186 -28.10 -36.87 6.45
N SER A 187 -28.12 -38.20 6.40
CA SER A 187 -29.19 -39.00 5.80
C SER A 187 -30.43 -39.02 6.70
N THR A 188 -31.59 -38.84 6.05
CA THR A 188 -32.96 -39.32 6.35
C THR A 188 -33.45 -39.60 7.79
N ALA A 189 -34.59 -38.95 8.08
CA ALA A 189 -35.75 -39.38 8.87
C ALA A 189 -35.74 -39.20 10.41
N ASN A 190 -36.52 -38.22 10.92
CA ASN A 190 -37.89 -38.43 11.41
C ASN A 190 -38.50 -37.15 12.00
N LEU A 191 -39.81 -36.99 11.80
CA LEU A 191 -40.68 -35.94 12.35
C LEU A 191 -40.81 -36.07 13.87
N HIS A 192 -40.73 -34.96 14.62
CA HIS A 192 -41.68 -34.61 15.68
C HIS A 192 -41.60 -33.09 15.99
N GLN A 193 -42.75 -32.54 16.39
CA GLN A 193 -43.16 -31.13 16.36
C GLN A 193 -42.43 -30.22 17.37
N VAL A 194 -42.13 -28.98 16.95
CA VAL A 194 -41.60 -27.88 17.80
C VAL A 194 -42.56 -26.67 17.68
N PRO A 195 -42.94 -25.99 18.79
CA PRO A 195 -43.85 -24.83 18.78
C PRO A 195 -43.20 -23.56 18.19
N PRO A 196 -43.98 -22.52 17.80
CA PRO A 196 -43.49 -21.46 16.93
C PRO A 196 -42.50 -20.52 17.62
N ILE A 197 -41.38 -20.28 16.94
CA ILE A 197 -40.32 -19.32 17.26
C ILE A 197 -40.82 -17.90 16.97
N PRO A 198 -40.69 -16.92 17.90
CA PRO A 198 -40.89 -15.51 17.57
C PRO A 198 -39.79 -15.04 16.60
N THR A 199 -40.20 -14.52 15.45
CA THR A 199 -39.34 -13.90 14.46
C THR A 199 -38.75 -12.60 15.00
N ASP A 200 -37.51 -12.64 15.46
CA ASP A 200 -36.62 -11.47 15.45
C ASP A 200 -35.26 -11.88 14.89
N ARG A 201 -35.18 -11.98 13.56
CA ARG A 201 -33.93 -12.10 12.82
C ARG A 201 -33.46 -10.72 12.44
N SER A 202 -32.78 -10.03 13.35
CA SER A 202 -31.93 -8.87 13.04
C SER A 202 -30.89 -8.62 14.13
N ARG A 203 -30.14 -9.63 14.59
CA ARG A 203 -28.86 -9.40 15.29
C ARG A 203 -27.86 -10.50 14.97
N GLY A 204 -26.73 -10.12 14.39
CA GLY A 204 -25.58 -11.00 14.22
C GLY A 204 -24.78 -11.15 15.53
N PRO A 205 -23.90 -12.15 15.66
CA PRO A 205 -23.16 -12.45 16.89
C PRO A 205 -22.18 -11.37 17.38
N TRP A 206 -21.98 -10.30 16.61
CA TRP A 206 -21.04 -9.21 16.93
C TRP A 206 -21.69 -8.05 17.70
N GLU A 207 -23.00 -8.06 17.91
CA GLU A 207 -23.68 -7.09 18.78
C GLU A 207 -23.58 -7.48 20.27
N LEU A 208 -22.36 -7.73 20.74
CA LEU A 208 -22.08 -7.61 22.17
C LEU A 208 -21.90 -6.13 22.48
N GLN A 209 -22.83 -5.62 23.27
CA GLN A 209 -22.99 -4.25 23.74
C GLN A 209 -21.65 -3.58 24.07
N ALA A 210 -21.08 -2.87 23.11
CA ALA A 210 -20.19 -1.76 23.42
C ALA A 210 -21.05 -0.72 24.16
N PRO A 211 -20.59 -0.15 25.30
CA PRO A 211 -21.28 0.97 25.93
C PRO A 211 -21.50 2.03 24.85
N ARG A 212 -22.76 2.39 24.57
CA ARG A 212 -23.07 3.48 23.66
C ARG A 212 -22.58 4.77 24.32
N ARG A 213 -21.30 5.08 24.11
CA ARG A 213 -20.74 6.40 24.39
C ARG A 213 -21.63 7.37 23.63
N ALA A 214 -22.21 8.35 24.32
CA ALA A 214 -22.95 9.43 23.67
C ALA A 214 -21.95 10.21 22.82
N CYS A 215 -21.86 9.86 21.55
CA CYS A 215 -20.92 10.46 20.61
C CYS A 215 -21.49 11.81 20.17
N SER A 216 -20.68 12.86 20.27
CA SER A 216 -21.09 14.19 19.83
C SER A 216 -21.33 14.21 18.32
N PRO A 217 -22.18 15.13 17.80
CA PRO A 217 -22.38 15.27 16.36
C PRO A 217 -21.08 15.49 15.57
N ASP A 218 -20.13 16.26 16.13
CA ASP A 218 -18.80 16.51 15.55
C ASP A 218 -17.96 15.23 15.44
N GLU A 219 -17.93 14.40 16.49
CA GLU A 219 -17.22 13.11 16.46
C GLU A 219 -17.81 12.16 15.42
N LEU A 220 -19.14 12.13 15.27
CA LEU A 220 -19.81 11.30 14.27
C LEU A 220 -19.49 11.80 12.85
N GLU A 221 -19.40 13.11 12.64
CA GLU A 221 -19.00 13.69 11.36
C GLU A 221 -17.54 13.34 11.03
N LYS A 222 -16.63 13.46 11.99
CA LYS A 222 -15.22 13.07 11.83
C LYS A 222 -15.07 11.58 11.54
N GLU A 223 -15.84 10.71 12.19
CA GLU A 223 -15.86 9.27 11.89
C GLU A 223 -16.37 8.98 10.46
N ARG A 224 -17.36 9.73 9.96
CA ARG A 224 -17.83 9.63 8.56
C ARG A 224 -16.71 10.03 7.59
N TYR A 225 -16.02 11.13 7.85
CA TYR A 225 -14.87 11.54 7.05
C TYR A 225 -13.72 10.52 7.10
N HIS A 226 -13.42 9.96 8.27
CA HIS A 226 -12.42 8.90 8.41
C HIS A 226 -12.74 7.69 7.53
N ARG A 227 -13.99 7.19 7.57
CA ARG A 227 -14.45 6.09 6.70
C ARG A 227 -14.41 6.45 5.22
N LYS A 228 -14.70 7.72 4.89
CA LYS A 228 -14.59 8.23 3.53
C LYS A 228 -13.13 8.26 3.05
N ILE A 229 -12.20 8.69 3.88
CA ILE A 229 -10.76 8.65 3.57
C ILE A 229 -10.33 7.20 3.31
N ILE A 230 -10.70 6.26 4.19
CA ILE A 230 -10.38 4.84 4.01
C ILE A 230 -10.93 4.30 2.68
N SER A 231 -12.17 4.66 2.30
CA SER A 231 -12.78 4.16 1.08
C SER A 231 -12.03 4.60 -0.19
N TRP A 232 -11.36 5.76 -0.15
CA TRP A 232 -10.53 6.22 -1.26
C TRP A 232 -9.29 5.36 -1.54
N PHE A 233 -8.87 4.53 -0.59
CA PHE A 233 -7.72 3.63 -0.72
C PHE A 233 -8.10 2.17 -1.00
N ALA A 234 -9.39 1.87 -1.17
CA ALA A 234 -9.84 0.51 -1.46
C ALA A 234 -9.17 -0.06 -2.73
N ASP A 235 -8.90 -1.36 -2.77
CA ASP A 235 -8.27 -2.02 -3.92
C ASP A 235 -9.27 -2.30 -5.04
N ARG A 236 -9.82 -1.22 -5.60
CA ARG A 236 -10.84 -1.21 -6.64
C ARG A 236 -10.48 -0.14 -7.67
N PRO A 237 -10.78 -0.33 -8.97
CA PRO A 237 -10.53 0.69 -9.99
C PRO A 237 -11.20 2.04 -9.73
N GLN A 238 -12.32 2.07 -9.01
CA GLN A 238 -13.05 3.31 -8.72
C GLN A 238 -12.43 4.13 -7.57
N ALA A 239 -11.56 3.53 -6.77
CA ALA A 239 -10.96 4.20 -5.63
C ALA A 239 -9.83 5.14 -6.11
N PRO A 240 -9.90 6.47 -5.86
CA PRO A 240 -8.99 7.45 -6.45
C PRO A 240 -7.53 7.28 -6.01
N PHE A 241 -7.29 6.65 -4.85
CA PHE A 241 -5.97 6.37 -4.31
C PHE A 241 -5.70 4.88 -4.16
N GLY A 242 -6.56 4.02 -4.73
CA GLY A 242 -6.41 2.56 -4.73
C GLY A 242 -5.24 2.09 -5.61
N ILE A 243 -4.78 0.86 -5.37
CA ILE A 243 -3.61 0.30 -6.07
C ILE A 243 -3.77 0.32 -7.61
N HIS A 244 -4.98 0.07 -8.11
CA HIS A 244 -5.32 0.16 -9.53
C HIS A 244 -4.98 1.51 -10.12
N ARG A 245 -5.46 2.59 -9.48
CA ARG A 245 -5.25 3.96 -9.94
C ARG A 245 -3.78 4.36 -9.87
N LEU A 246 -3.07 3.94 -8.83
CA LEU A 246 -1.64 4.25 -8.69
C LEU A 246 -0.78 3.55 -9.75
N VAL A 247 -1.09 2.30 -10.09
CA VAL A 247 -0.44 1.57 -11.19
C VAL A 247 -0.77 2.23 -12.52
N GLU A 248 -2.03 2.58 -12.76
CA GLU A 248 -2.48 3.28 -13.97
C GLU A 248 -1.67 4.57 -14.21
N LEU A 249 -1.59 5.43 -13.18
CA LEU A 249 -0.84 6.68 -13.23
C LEU A 249 0.68 6.45 -13.39
N GLY A 250 1.19 5.31 -12.92
CA GLY A 250 2.58 4.87 -13.05
C GLY A 250 3.03 4.64 -14.49
N HIS A 251 2.12 4.30 -15.41
CA HIS A 251 2.47 4.04 -16.82
C HIS A 251 3.14 5.23 -17.49
N SER A 252 2.71 6.45 -17.16
CA SER A 252 3.32 7.69 -17.67
C SER A 252 4.78 7.89 -17.22
N SER A 253 5.24 7.13 -16.24
CA SER A 253 6.64 7.07 -15.77
C SER A 253 7.32 5.74 -16.15
N GLY A 254 6.75 5.00 -17.11
CA GLY A 254 7.27 3.72 -17.60
C GLY A 254 7.12 2.55 -16.61
N LYS A 255 6.23 2.65 -15.63
CA LYS A 255 5.97 1.60 -14.64
C LYS A 255 4.72 0.79 -14.97
N LYS A 256 4.75 -0.50 -14.68
CA LYS A 256 3.61 -1.42 -14.75
C LYS A 256 3.44 -2.19 -13.44
N ALA A 257 2.36 -2.97 -13.33
CA ALA A 257 2.19 -3.90 -12.21
C ALA A 257 3.34 -4.93 -12.19
N GLY A 258 3.86 -5.22 -10.99
CA GLY A 258 5.02 -6.09 -10.80
C GLY A 258 6.37 -5.37 -10.80
N ASP A 259 6.47 -4.14 -11.34
CA ASP A 259 7.71 -3.38 -11.30
C ASP A 259 8.02 -2.86 -9.89
N TRP A 260 9.30 -2.57 -9.65
CA TRP A 260 9.71 -1.83 -8.46
C TRP A 260 9.47 -0.32 -8.62
N TYR A 261 8.86 0.29 -7.62
CA TYR A 261 8.60 1.73 -7.54
C TYR A 261 9.53 2.36 -6.51
N GLY A 262 10.20 3.45 -6.88
CA GLY A 262 11.01 4.25 -5.96
C GLY A 262 10.23 5.44 -5.38
N PRO A 263 10.68 6.02 -4.25
CA PRO A 263 9.98 7.12 -3.57
C PRO A 263 9.67 8.32 -4.48
N SER A 264 10.60 8.73 -5.34
CA SER A 264 10.42 9.88 -6.25
C SER A 264 9.28 9.65 -7.25
N ILE A 265 9.19 8.44 -7.82
CA ILE A 265 8.13 8.11 -8.76
C ILE A 265 6.78 8.08 -8.03
N VAL A 266 6.72 7.47 -6.84
CA VAL A 266 5.49 7.42 -6.05
C VAL A 266 5.03 8.81 -5.62
N ALA A 267 5.93 9.72 -5.27
CA ALA A 267 5.57 11.12 -4.97
C ALA A 267 4.85 11.80 -6.15
N HIS A 268 5.35 11.62 -7.38
CA HIS A 268 4.68 12.17 -8.56
C HIS A 268 3.38 11.44 -8.91
N ILE A 269 3.26 10.14 -8.65
CA ILE A 269 2.01 9.40 -8.80
C ILE A 269 0.96 9.93 -7.82
N ILE A 270 1.33 10.14 -6.54
CA ILE A 270 0.45 10.75 -5.53
C ILE A 270 -0.04 12.12 -5.98
N ARG A 271 0.87 12.98 -6.47
CA ARG A 271 0.49 14.30 -7.01
C ARG A 271 -0.57 14.17 -8.10
N LYS A 272 -0.31 13.33 -9.12
CA LYS A 272 -1.27 13.09 -10.21
C LYS A 272 -2.60 12.54 -9.71
N ALA A 273 -2.59 11.67 -8.70
CA ALA A 273 -3.79 11.09 -8.13
C ALA A 273 -4.64 12.15 -7.41
N VAL A 274 -4.01 13.04 -6.63
CA VAL A 274 -4.70 14.16 -5.97
C VAL A 274 -5.25 15.15 -6.99
N ASP A 275 -4.48 15.50 -8.04
CA ASP A 275 -4.95 16.41 -9.11
C ASP A 275 -6.18 15.85 -9.86
N CYS A 276 -6.32 14.53 -9.94
CA CYS A 276 -7.48 13.87 -10.58
C CYS A 276 -8.66 13.67 -9.62
N CYS A 277 -8.49 13.86 -8.31
CA CYS A 277 -9.51 13.57 -7.30
C CYS A 277 -10.29 14.84 -6.93
N SER A 278 -11.48 15.00 -7.52
CA SER A 278 -12.36 16.15 -7.23
C SER A 278 -12.78 16.25 -5.77
N GLU A 279 -12.89 15.11 -5.07
CA GLU A 279 -13.25 15.06 -3.65
C GLU A 279 -12.14 15.57 -2.73
N ALA A 280 -10.89 15.59 -3.20
CA ALA A 280 -9.75 16.19 -2.52
C ALA A 280 -9.51 17.65 -2.98
N GLY A 281 -10.51 18.32 -3.58
CA GLY A 281 -10.32 19.55 -4.35
C GLY A 281 -9.76 20.79 -3.62
N ASN A 282 -9.62 20.75 -2.30
CA ASN A 282 -8.92 21.79 -1.51
C ASN A 282 -7.53 21.37 -1.00
N LEU A 283 -6.98 20.29 -1.56
CA LEU A 283 -5.65 19.77 -1.31
C LEU A 283 -4.83 19.81 -2.60
N ALA A 284 -3.56 20.16 -2.48
CA ALA A 284 -2.58 20.09 -3.56
C ALA A 284 -1.33 19.35 -3.08
N VAL A 285 -0.56 18.81 -4.02
CA VAL A 285 0.71 18.12 -3.71
C VAL A 285 1.84 18.80 -4.49
N TYR A 286 2.80 19.34 -3.75
CA TYR A 286 4.06 19.83 -4.31
C TYR A 286 5.12 18.72 -4.18
N VAL A 287 5.81 18.41 -5.28
CA VAL A 287 6.96 17.50 -5.26
C VAL A 287 8.19 18.32 -5.60
N SER A 288 9.16 18.39 -4.68
CA SER A 288 10.38 19.19 -4.88
C SER A 288 11.20 18.69 -6.07
N GLN A 289 11.81 19.61 -6.78
CA GLN A 289 12.83 19.32 -7.79
C GLN A 289 14.21 19.49 -7.14
N ASP A 290 15.12 18.54 -7.39
CA ASP A 290 16.52 18.61 -6.91
C ASP A 290 16.65 18.92 -5.41
N CYS A 291 15.77 18.29 -4.59
CA CYS A 291 15.68 18.49 -3.14
C CYS A 291 15.44 19.95 -2.70
N THR A 292 14.93 20.80 -3.60
CA THR A 292 14.73 22.23 -3.38
C THR A 292 13.24 22.59 -3.42
N VAL A 293 12.79 23.32 -2.40
CA VAL A 293 11.42 23.83 -2.31
C VAL A 293 11.40 25.32 -2.66
N TYR A 294 10.79 25.65 -3.79
CA TYR A 294 10.61 27.03 -4.22
C TYR A 294 9.36 27.61 -3.59
N LYS A 295 9.53 28.64 -2.75
CA LYS A 295 8.42 29.22 -1.97
C LYS A 295 7.32 29.79 -2.85
N ASP A 296 7.69 30.45 -3.95
CA ASP A 296 6.73 31.04 -4.88
C ASP A 296 5.90 29.98 -5.59
N ASP A 297 6.51 28.84 -5.97
CA ASP A 297 5.79 27.72 -6.58
C ASP A 297 4.77 27.12 -5.61
N VAL A 298 5.15 26.95 -4.34
CA VAL A 298 4.25 26.45 -3.30
C VAL A 298 3.12 27.44 -3.04
N ALA A 299 3.41 28.73 -2.94
CA ALA A 299 2.40 29.77 -2.76
C ALA A 299 1.42 29.85 -3.95
N ASN A 300 1.93 29.76 -5.17
CA ASN A 300 1.13 29.74 -6.39
C ASN A 300 0.24 28.49 -6.46
N LEU A 301 0.75 27.33 -6.03
CA LEU A 301 -0.02 26.08 -5.97
C LEU A 301 -1.12 26.13 -4.88
N ALA A 302 -0.85 26.81 -3.76
CA ALA A 302 -1.79 26.99 -2.67
C ALA A 302 -2.93 27.97 -3.03
N ASN A 303 -2.66 28.96 -3.88
CA ASN A 303 -3.66 29.93 -4.30
C ASN A 303 -4.83 29.27 -5.05
N ARG A 304 -6.08 29.60 -4.67
CA ARG A 304 -7.27 29.16 -5.40
C ARG A 304 -7.31 29.77 -6.80
N SER A 305 -7.88 29.03 -7.76
CA SER A 305 -8.26 29.60 -9.07
C SER A 305 -9.24 30.76 -8.84
N LYS A 306 -9.04 31.87 -9.55
CA LYS A 306 -9.83 33.12 -9.45
C LYS A 306 -11.32 32.96 -9.81
N ASP A 307 -11.77 31.80 -10.28
CA ASP A 307 -13.09 31.56 -10.88
C ASP A 307 -14.20 31.05 -9.92
N ARG A 308 -14.04 31.07 -8.59
CA ARG A 308 -15.12 30.64 -7.66
C ARG A 308 -15.40 31.67 -6.57
N THR A 309 -16.68 32.00 -6.39
CA THR A 309 -17.20 33.13 -5.60
C THR A 309 -16.84 33.10 -4.11
N ALA A 310 -16.62 34.32 -3.60
CA ALA A 310 -16.15 34.70 -2.28
C ALA A 310 -17.20 34.58 -1.16
N TRP A 311 -17.33 33.41 -0.55
CA TRP A 311 -18.08 33.27 0.72
C TRP A 311 -17.39 32.36 1.74
N ASP A 312 -16.06 32.45 1.86
CA ASP A 312 -15.38 31.94 3.05
C ASP A 312 -14.05 32.66 3.29
N PRO A 313 -13.99 33.66 4.19
CA PRO A 313 -12.77 34.39 4.53
C PRO A 313 -11.69 33.52 5.19
N GLY A 314 -12.01 32.29 5.65
CA GLY A 314 -11.06 31.36 6.27
C GLY A 314 -10.36 30.42 5.29
N ALA A 315 -10.76 30.39 4.02
CA ALA A 315 -10.33 29.41 3.02
C ALA A 315 -9.58 30.04 1.83
N GLU A 316 -8.69 31.00 2.09
CA GLU A 316 -7.91 31.67 1.05
C GLU A 316 -6.97 30.70 0.30
N TRP A 317 -6.44 29.69 0.98
CA TRP A 317 -5.44 28.76 0.44
C TRP A 317 -5.89 27.30 0.48
N LYS A 318 -5.51 26.55 -0.54
CA LYS A 318 -5.53 25.08 -0.53
C LYS A 318 -4.51 24.57 0.49
N ALA A 319 -4.83 23.47 1.16
CA ALA A 319 -3.82 22.72 1.90
C ALA A 319 -2.79 22.14 0.92
N VAL A 320 -1.52 22.12 1.31
CA VAL A 320 -0.43 21.60 0.46
C VAL A 320 0.34 20.51 1.18
N ILE A 321 0.44 19.34 0.56
CA ILE A 321 1.39 18.28 0.95
C ILE A 321 2.68 18.52 0.18
N ILE A 322 3.78 18.73 0.90
CA ILE A 322 5.11 18.91 0.32
C ILE A 322 5.85 17.58 0.43
N LEU A 323 6.19 16.99 -0.72
CA LEU A 323 6.98 15.77 -0.81
C LEU A 323 8.39 16.13 -1.29
N VAL A 324 9.40 15.73 -0.52
CA VAL A 324 10.82 15.97 -0.86
C VAL A 324 11.53 14.64 -1.03
N PRO A 325 11.57 14.06 -2.25
CA PRO A 325 12.33 12.85 -2.50
C PRO A 325 13.83 13.15 -2.38
N MET A 326 14.54 12.39 -1.54
CA MET A 326 15.96 12.62 -1.27
C MET A 326 16.77 11.33 -1.35
N ARG A 327 18.06 11.48 -1.67
CA ARG A 327 19.09 10.45 -1.52
C ARG A 327 20.13 10.93 -0.51
N LEU A 328 20.08 10.38 0.69
CA LEU A 328 20.91 10.82 1.84
C LEU A 328 22.22 10.03 1.99
N GLY A 329 22.68 9.38 0.92
CA GLY A 329 23.87 8.56 0.93
C GLY A 329 24.05 7.72 -0.33
N GLY A 330 25.21 7.05 -0.43
CA GLY A 330 25.56 6.16 -1.53
C GLY A 330 24.85 4.81 -1.39
N GLU A 331 25.53 3.86 -0.75
CA GLU A 331 25.00 2.55 -0.38
C GLU A 331 24.38 2.55 1.03
N THR A 332 24.91 3.39 1.92
CA THR A 332 24.47 3.55 3.29
C THR A 332 24.05 4.98 3.57
N PHE A 333 23.22 5.17 4.59
CA PHE A 333 22.82 6.48 5.08
C PHE A 333 24.03 7.25 5.61
N ASN A 334 24.23 8.50 5.18
CA ASN A 334 25.31 9.34 5.67
C ASN A 334 24.95 9.89 7.06
N PRO A 335 25.75 9.58 8.12
CA PRO A 335 25.48 10.03 9.48
C PRO A 335 25.36 11.55 9.65
N ALA A 336 25.95 12.35 8.75
CA ALA A 336 25.84 13.81 8.78
C ALA A 336 24.38 14.31 8.71
N TYR A 337 23.45 13.50 8.19
CA TYR A 337 22.04 13.87 8.08
C TYR A 337 21.18 13.36 9.25
N VAL A 338 21.73 12.62 10.24
CA VAL A 338 20.93 12.04 11.34
C VAL A 338 20.11 13.11 12.04
N ASP A 339 20.75 14.20 12.48
CA ASP A 339 20.09 15.20 13.30
C ASP A 339 19.08 16.00 12.47
N CYS A 340 19.41 16.32 11.22
CA CYS A 340 18.48 16.97 10.30
C CYS A 340 17.21 16.12 10.05
N VAL A 341 17.37 14.81 9.87
CA VAL A 341 16.24 13.89 9.68
C VAL A 341 15.41 13.78 10.95
N LYS A 342 16.03 13.71 12.14
CA LYS A 342 15.29 13.66 13.41
C LYS A 342 14.38 14.86 13.60
N VAL A 343 14.87 16.07 13.30
CA VAL A 343 14.08 17.31 13.38
C VAL A 343 12.82 17.27 12.50
N THR A 344 12.80 16.50 11.41
CA THR A 344 11.58 16.36 10.58
C THR A 344 10.44 15.58 11.26
N TRP A 345 10.71 14.90 12.39
CA TRP A 345 9.71 14.18 13.18
C TRP A 345 9.26 14.94 14.44
N GLU A 346 9.99 15.99 14.81
CA GLU A 346 9.65 16.95 15.87
C GLU A 346 8.55 17.91 15.40
#